data_AF-A0A2K6D3X6-F1
#
_entry.id   AF-A0A2K6D3X6-F1
#
_cell.length_a   1.000
_cell.length_b   1.000
_cell.length_c   1.000
_cell.angle_alpha   90.00
_cell.angle_beta   90.00
_cell.angle_gamma   90.00
#
_symmetry.space_group_name_H-M   'P 1'
#
loop_
_entity.id
_entity.type
_entity.pdbx_description
1 polymer ?
#
loop_
_entity_poly.entity_id
_entity_poly.type
_entity_poly.pdbx_seq_one_letter_code
_entity_poly.pdbx_strand_id
1 'polypeptide(L)'
;MRACIPLVLAVLCSLAWAEDHKESEPLPQPEEETEEALASNLYSAPTSCQGRCYEAFDKHHQCHCNARCQEFGNCCKDFESLCSDHEGFSHSSDAITKEEIQSISEKIYRADTNKAQKEDIILNSQNCISPSETRDQRDRCPKPLFTYVNEKLFSKPTYAAFINLLNNYQRATGHGEHFSAQELAEQDAFLREIMKTAVMKELYSFLHHQNRYGSEQEFINDLKNMWFGLYSRGNEEGDSSGFEHVFSGEVKKGKVTGFHNWIRFYLEEKEGLVDYYSHIYDGPWDSYPDVLAMQFNWDGYYKEVGSAFIGSSPEFEFALYSLCFIARPGKVCQLSLGGYPLAVRTYTWDKSTYGNGKKHIATAYIVSSA
;
A
#
# COMPACT_ATOMS: atom_id res chain seq x y z
N MET A 1 -21.30 46.61 -19.28
CA MET A 1 -22.46 47.22 -19.98
C MET A 1 -23.04 46.19 -20.92
N ARG A 2 -24.33 45.88 -20.73
CA ARG A 2 -25.28 45.20 -21.63
C ARG A 2 -25.02 43.74 -22.05
N ALA A 3 -26.03 42.95 -21.69
CA ALA A 3 -26.32 41.59 -22.09
C ALA A 3 -26.64 41.45 -23.59
N CYS A 4 -26.53 40.22 -24.10
CA CYS A 4 -27.31 39.72 -25.23
C CYS A 4 -27.87 38.33 -24.90
N ILE A 5 -29.15 38.17 -25.25
CA ILE A 5 -30.11 37.07 -25.03
C ILE A 5 -29.90 35.94 -26.06
N PRO A 6 -30.31 34.68 -25.80
CA PRO A 6 -30.11 33.55 -26.71
C PRO A 6 -31.26 33.36 -27.72
N LEU A 7 -30.94 32.62 -28.79
CA LEU A 7 -31.77 32.09 -29.89
C LEU A 7 -31.53 30.56 -29.81
N VAL A 8 -32.46 29.58 -29.89
CA VAL A 8 -33.57 29.28 -30.81
C VAL A 8 -34.37 28.08 -30.26
N LEU A 9 -35.67 28.10 -30.57
CA LEU A 9 -36.70 27.05 -30.74
C LEU A 9 -36.39 25.56 -30.52
N ALA A 10 -37.37 24.85 -29.93
CA ALA A 10 -38.14 23.81 -30.64
C ALA A 10 -39.49 23.50 -29.95
N VAL A 11 -40.54 23.47 -30.76
CA VAL A 11 -41.93 23.07 -30.47
C VAL A 11 -42.11 21.64 -30.98
N LEU A 12 -42.74 20.73 -30.22
CA LEU A 12 -43.57 19.67 -30.81
C LEU A 12 -44.72 19.28 -29.88
N CYS A 13 -45.87 19.07 -30.52
CA CYS A 13 -47.21 18.84 -29.98
C CYS A 13 -47.58 17.34 -30.07
N SER A 14 -48.60 16.97 -29.31
CA SER A 14 -49.05 15.61 -28.93
C SER A 14 -49.99 14.89 -29.93
N LEU A 15 -50.32 13.62 -29.58
CA LEU A 15 -51.52 12.77 -29.85
C LEU A 15 -51.22 11.49 -30.68
N ALA A 16 -51.25 10.25 -30.15
CA ALA A 16 -52.37 9.36 -29.68
C ALA A 16 -53.14 8.71 -30.88
N TRP A 17 -53.55 7.42 -30.97
CA TRP A 17 -53.64 6.19 -30.15
C TRP A 17 -53.83 4.96 -31.09
N ALA A 18 -53.61 3.73 -30.61
CA ALA A 18 -54.52 2.57 -30.77
C ALA A 18 -54.09 1.37 -29.90
N GLU A 19 -55.04 0.81 -29.14
CA GLU A 19 -54.94 -0.36 -28.26
C GLU A 19 -55.27 -1.67 -29.00
N ASP A 20 -54.74 -2.81 -28.53
CA ASP A 20 -55.52 -4.06 -28.47
C ASP A 20 -54.99 -4.99 -27.36
N HIS A 21 -55.93 -5.61 -26.63
CA HIS A 21 -55.71 -6.45 -25.44
C HIS A 21 -55.80 -7.94 -25.78
N LYS A 22 -54.89 -8.77 -25.26
CA LYS A 22 -55.18 -10.19 -25.00
C LYS A 22 -54.29 -10.76 -23.91
N GLU A 23 -54.91 -11.41 -22.94
CA GLU A 23 -54.33 -12.02 -21.73
C GLU A 23 -54.42 -13.55 -21.84
N SER A 24 -53.34 -14.29 -21.50
CA SER A 24 -53.37 -15.71 -21.10
C SER A 24 -52.00 -16.25 -20.64
N GLU A 25 -51.95 -16.70 -19.38
CA GLU A 25 -51.18 -17.77 -18.69
C GLU A 25 -49.63 -17.91 -18.77
N PRO A 26 -48.95 -18.27 -17.64
CA PRO A 26 -47.49 -18.41 -17.57
C PRO A 26 -46.99 -19.87 -17.60
N LEU A 27 -45.85 -20.13 -18.27
CA LEU A 27 -45.05 -21.37 -18.23
C LEU A 27 -43.69 -21.16 -18.93
N PRO A 28 -42.66 -22.00 -18.71
CA PRO A 28 -41.85 -22.23 -17.51
C PRO A 28 -40.40 -21.72 -17.69
N GLN A 29 -39.60 -21.63 -16.61
CA GLN A 29 -38.16 -21.33 -16.69
C GLN A 29 -37.35 -22.56 -17.13
N PRO A 30 -36.31 -22.43 -17.97
CA PRO A 30 -35.34 -23.50 -18.20
C PRO A 30 -34.29 -23.54 -17.08
N GLU A 31 -34.03 -24.76 -16.64
CA GLU A 31 -32.95 -25.19 -15.75
C GLU A 31 -31.58 -24.98 -16.44
N GLU A 32 -30.66 -24.31 -15.76
CA GLU A 32 -29.22 -24.37 -16.04
C GLU A 32 -28.49 -24.53 -14.70
N GLU A 33 -28.58 -25.73 -14.14
CA GLU A 33 -27.62 -26.24 -13.18
C GLU A 33 -26.71 -27.25 -13.90
N THR A 34 -25.49 -27.37 -13.36
CA THR A 34 -24.52 -28.46 -13.54
C THR A 34 -23.41 -28.25 -14.58
N GLU A 35 -22.40 -27.46 -14.21
CA GLU A 35 -21.00 -27.77 -14.54
C GLU A 35 -19.99 -27.21 -13.52
N GLU A 36 -20.35 -26.20 -12.72
CA GLU A 36 -19.43 -25.55 -11.76
C GLU A 36 -19.25 -26.31 -10.42
N ALA A 37 -20.15 -27.24 -10.08
CA ALA A 37 -20.15 -27.93 -8.78
C ALA A 37 -19.13 -29.08 -8.66
N LEU A 38 -18.53 -29.53 -9.75
CA LEU A 38 -17.66 -30.73 -9.75
C LEU A 38 -16.17 -30.42 -9.60
N ALA A 39 -15.74 -29.18 -9.84
CA ALA A 39 -14.33 -28.78 -9.71
C ALA A 39 -13.92 -28.32 -8.29
N SER A 40 -14.88 -27.92 -7.44
CA SER A 40 -14.62 -27.46 -6.06
C SER A 40 -14.36 -28.60 -5.06
N ASN A 41 -14.77 -29.83 -5.39
CA ASN A 41 -14.80 -30.95 -4.45
C ASN A 41 -13.49 -31.74 -4.31
N LEU A 42 -12.40 -31.36 -4.99
CA LEU A 42 -11.15 -32.14 -4.98
C LEU A 42 -10.08 -31.65 -3.99
N TYR A 43 -10.28 -30.51 -3.31
CA TYR A 43 -9.27 -29.97 -2.38
C TYR A 43 -9.79 -29.41 -1.05
N SER A 44 -11.08 -29.54 -0.75
CA SER A 44 -11.66 -29.04 0.51
C SER A 44 -12.22 -30.21 1.30
N ALA A 45 -11.70 -30.48 2.51
CA ALA A 45 -12.31 -31.43 3.42
C ALA A 45 -13.65 -30.85 3.92
N PRO A 46 -14.82 -31.35 3.48
CA PRO A 46 -16.11 -30.69 3.71
C PRO A 46 -16.54 -30.73 5.19
N THR A 47 -15.83 -31.51 6.02
CA THR A 47 -16.10 -31.75 7.43
C THR A 47 -15.01 -31.22 8.38
N SER A 48 -14.04 -30.46 7.88
CA SER A 48 -12.86 -29.99 8.65
C SER A 48 -12.53 -28.54 8.33
N CYS A 49 -11.96 -27.83 9.32
CA CYS A 49 -11.44 -26.47 9.18
C CYS A 49 -10.00 -26.36 8.68
N GLN A 50 -9.33 -27.47 8.39
CA GLN A 50 -7.98 -27.45 7.86
C GLN A 50 -7.93 -26.72 6.50
N GLY A 51 -7.30 -25.55 6.47
CA GLY A 51 -7.26 -24.68 5.29
C GLY A 51 -8.55 -23.89 4.99
N ARG A 52 -9.54 -23.93 5.90
CA ARG A 52 -10.88 -23.30 5.73
C ARG A 52 -11.23 -22.24 6.79
N CYS A 53 -10.32 -21.92 7.71
CA CYS A 53 -10.58 -20.89 8.73
C CYS A 53 -10.95 -19.53 8.08
N TYR A 54 -11.99 -18.89 8.60
CA TYR A 54 -12.58 -17.62 8.13
C TYR A 54 -13.17 -17.66 6.72
N GLU A 55 -13.58 -18.84 6.23
CA GLU A 55 -14.29 -18.97 4.96
C GLU A 55 -15.61 -18.17 4.91
N ALA A 56 -16.07 -17.84 3.70
CA ALA A 56 -17.42 -17.30 3.50
C ALA A 56 -18.47 -18.38 3.82
N PHE A 57 -19.68 -17.95 4.20
CA PHE A 57 -20.79 -18.87 4.39
C PHE A 57 -21.22 -19.50 3.05
N ASP A 58 -21.23 -20.82 2.98
CA ASP A 58 -21.76 -21.59 1.85
C ASP A 58 -22.79 -22.63 2.32
N LYS A 59 -24.05 -22.47 1.88
CA LYS A 59 -25.18 -23.35 2.23
C LYS A 59 -24.97 -24.83 1.87
N HIS A 60 -24.01 -25.16 0.99
CA HIS A 60 -23.75 -26.53 0.56
C HIS A 60 -22.73 -27.26 1.47
N HIS A 61 -22.07 -26.55 2.39
CA HIS A 61 -21.17 -27.16 3.36
C HIS A 61 -21.93 -27.73 4.56
N GLN A 62 -21.50 -28.92 5.01
CA GLN A 62 -22.10 -29.58 6.19
C GLN A 62 -21.72 -28.88 7.50
N CYS A 63 -20.60 -28.17 7.51
CA CYS A 63 -20.13 -27.36 8.62
C CYS A 63 -19.27 -26.20 8.11
N HIS A 64 -19.16 -25.16 8.93
CA HIS A 64 -18.52 -23.91 8.58
C HIS A 64 -17.35 -23.61 9.50
N CYS A 65 -16.38 -22.88 8.95
CA CYS A 65 -15.16 -22.50 9.67
C CYS A 65 -15.02 -20.99 9.78
N ASN A 66 -16.13 -20.29 9.99
CA ASN A 66 -16.18 -18.82 10.07
C ASN A 66 -16.52 -18.32 11.48
N ALA A 67 -16.24 -17.04 11.75
CA ALA A 67 -16.39 -16.45 13.08
C ALA A 67 -17.83 -16.50 13.65
N ARG A 68 -18.84 -16.70 12.79
CA ARG A 68 -20.25 -16.76 13.22
C ARG A 68 -20.78 -18.18 13.32
N CYS A 69 -19.98 -19.21 13.04
CA CYS A 69 -20.48 -20.58 13.05
C CYS A 69 -20.97 -21.03 14.43
N GLN A 70 -20.42 -20.44 15.50
CA GLN A 70 -20.83 -20.70 16.88
C GLN A 70 -22.23 -20.11 17.16
N GLU A 71 -22.57 -18.95 16.59
CA GLU A 71 -23.91 -18.34 16.70
C GLU A 71 -24.99 -19.23 16.06
N PHE A 72 -24.65 -19.90 14.95
CA PHE A 72 -25.57 -20.74 14.18
C PHE A 72 -25.46 -22.23 14.52
N GLY A 73 -24.56 -22.62 15.43
CA GLY A 73 -24.35 -24.01 15.83
C GLY A 73 -23.90 -24.93 14.69
N ASN A 74 -23.22 -24.39 13.68
CA ASN A 74 -22.84 -25.11 12.46
C ASN A 74 -21.32 -25.16 12.24
N CYS A 75 -20.51 -24.99 13.30
CA CYS A 75 -19.05 -25.12 13.21
C CYS A 75 -18.60 -26.54 12.86
N CYS A 76 -17.48 -26.67 12.15
CA CYS A 76 -16.81 -27.96 12.06
C CYS A 76 -16.23 -28.37 13.43
N LYS A 77 -16.11 -29.68 13.65
CA LYS A 77 -15.69 -30.23 14.97
C LYS A 77 -14.31 -29.76 15.42
N ASP A 78 -13.45 -29.45 14.46
CA ASP A 78 -12.08 -28.99 14.64
C ASP A 78 -11.93 -27.47 14.57
N PHE A 79 -13.04 -26.72 14.46
CA PHE A 79 -13.03 -25.25 14.43
C PHE A 79 -12.32 -24.67 15.64
N GLU A 80 -12.64 -25.17 16.84
CA GLU A 80 -12.03 -24.68 18.06
C GLU A 80 -10.52 -24.97 18.09
N SER A 81 -10.11 -26.18 17.69
CA SER A 81 -8.70 -26.58 17.71
C SER A 81 -7.84 -25.98 16.61
N LEU A 82 -8.43 -25.58 15.47
CA LEU A 82 -7.69 -25.10 14.29
C LEU A 82 -7.84 -23.59 14.05
N CYS A 83 -8.95 -23.01 14.50
CA CYS A 83 -9.27 -21.61 14.27
C CYS A 83 -9.44 -20.78 15.56
N SER A 84 -9.58 -21.39 16.76
CA SER A 84 -9.68 -20.63 18.02
C SER A 84 -8.35 -20.03 18.50
N ASP A 85 -7.21 -20.58 18.05
CA ASP A 85 -5.87 -19.99 18.30
C ASP A 85 -5.50 -18.89 17.29
N HIS A 86 -6.40 -18.59 16.34
CA HIS A 86 -6.22 -17.53 15.35
C HIS A 86 -7.30 -16.44 15.44
N GLU A 87 -8.02 -16.35 16.58
CA GLU A 87 -9.04 -15.34 16.90
C GLU A 87 -8.64 -13.93 16.42
N GLY A 88 -9.17 -13.56 15.25
CA GLY A 88 -9.17 -12.24 14.65
C GLY A 88 -10.06 -11.23 15.38
N PHE A 89 -10.11 -11.29 16.71
CA PHE A 89 -10.48 -10.19 17.57
C PHE A 89 -9.61 -10.27 18.83
N SER A 90 -8.41 -9.67 18.75
CA SER A 90 -7.59 -9.36 19.92
C SER A 90 -8.49 -8.91 21.07
N HIS A 91 -8.45 -9.63 22.18
CA HIS A 91 -8.69 -9.00 23.46
C HIS A 91 -7.91 -7.68 23.48
N SER A 92 -8.45 -6.63 24.07
CA SER A 92 -7.75 -5.33 24.19
C SER A 92 -6.33 -5.45 24.77
N SER A 93 -5.98 -6.59 25.38
CA SER A 93 -4.65 -6.95 25.87
C SER A 93 -3.63 -7.33 24.80
N ASP A 94 -4.05 -7.81 23.62
CA ASP A 94 -3.14 -8.34 22.59
C ASP A 94 -2.87 -7.36 21.45
N ALA A 95 -3.54 -6.20 21.45
CA ALA A 95 -3.28 -5.17 20.47
C ALA A 95 -1.99 -4.41 20.84
N ILE A 96 -1.05 -4.28 19.90
CA ILE A 96 0.12 -3.42 20.09
C ILE A 96 -0.39 -2.01 20.40
N THR A 97 -0.04 -1.45 21.55
CA THR A 97 -0.54 -0.16 22.04
C THR A 97 0.07 1.01 21.26
N LYS A 98 -0.51 2.21 21.41
CA LYS A 98 0.03 3.42 20.77
C LYS A 98 1.42 3.74 21.33
N GLU A 99 1.58 3.58 22.63
CA GLU A 99 2.80 3.87 23.38
C GLU A 99 3.92 2.91 22.95
N GLU A 100 3.61 1.64 22.71
CA GLU A 100 4.56 0.68 22.15
C GLU A 100 4.98 1.07 20.73
N ILE A 101 4.04 1.46 19.85
CA ILE A 101 4.33 1.94 18.48
C ILE A 101 5.24 3.17 18.51
N GLN A 102 4.96 4.14 19.37
CA GLN A 102 5.80 5.33 19.55
C GLN A 102 7.19 4.98 20.09
N SER A 103 7.26 4.05 21.05
CA SER A 103 8.53 3.58 21.62
C SER A 103 9.40 2.86 20.59
N ILE A 104 8.84 1.93 19.81
CA ILE A 104 9.61 1.19 18.79
C ILE A 104 10.00 2.09 17.61
N SER A 105 9.16 3.04 17.18
CA SER A 105 9.53 3.98 16.12
C SER A 105 10.72 4.86 16.50
N GLU A 106 10.81 5.28 17.76
CA GLU A 106 11.99 5.98 18.27
C GLU A 106 13.25 5.11 18.31
N LYS A 107 13.13 3.81 18.61
CA LYS A 107 14.27 2.89 18.55
C LYS A 107 14.75 2.69 17.11
N ILE A 108 13.82 2.49 16.19
CA ILE A 108 14.10 2.39 14.74
C ILE A 108 14.79 3.67 14.24
N TYR A 109 14.30 4.85 14.63
CA TYR A 109 14.90 6.15 14.31
C TYR A 109 16.35 6.28 14.76
N ARG A 110 16.66 5.84 15.99
CA ARG A 110 18.04 5.87 16.52
C ARG A 110 18.94 4.80 15.89
N ALA A 111 18.36 3.68 15.45
CA ALA A 111 19.08 2.56 14.85
C ALA A 111 19.44 2.80 13.37
N ASP A 112 18.80 3.77 12.71
CA ASP A 112 19.09 4.13 11.32
C ASP A 112 20.43 4.85 11.18
N THR A 113 21.49 4.06 11.09
CA THR A 113 22.87 4.51 10.85
C THR A 113 23.19 4.68 9.37
N ASN A 114 22.32 4.18 8.48
CA ASN A 114 22.50 4.24 7.04
C ASN A 114 21.88 5.48 6.41
N LYS A 115 21.02 6.23 7.12
CA LYS A 115 20.53 7.55 6.70
C LYS A 115 21.61 8.53 6.26
N ALA A 116 21.19 9.48 5.45
CA ALA A 116 21.93 10.69 5.14
C ALA A 116 22.25 11.48 6.42
N GLN A 117 23.42 12.09 6.46
CA GLN A 117 23.72 13.18 7.39
C GLN A 117 23.27 14.51 6.79
N LYS A 118 23.22 15.56 7.61
CA LYS A 118 22.78 16.90 7.20
C LYS A 118 23.53 17.43 5.98
N GLU A 119 24.81 17.09 5.85
CA GLU A 119 25.67 17.53 4.75
C GLU A 119 25.55 16.64 3.49
N ASP A 120 24.93 15.47 3.61
CA ASP A 120 24.79 14.52 2.50
C ASP A 120 23.68 14.92 1.52
N ILE A 121 22.76 15.79 1.91
CA ILE A 121 21.67 16.26 1.05
C ILE A 121 21.51 17.78 1.26
N ILE A 122 21.43 18.54 0.17
CA ILE A 122 21.11 19.97 0.19
C ILE A 122 19.86 20.20 -0.65
N LEU A 123 18.78 20.54 0.02
CA LEU A 123 17.51 20.88 -0.60
C LEU A 123 17.43 22.37 -0.93
N ASN A 124 16.74 22.66 -2.02
CA ASN A 124 16.26 23.99 -2.38
C ASN A 124 14.72 23.97 -2.30
N SER A 125 14.20 24.12 -1.07
CA SER A 125 12.76 23.98 -0.76
C SER A 125 11.88 24.99 -1.50
N GLN A 126 12.43 26.13 -1.90
CA GLN A 126 11.76 27.18 -2.68
C GLN A 126 10.47 27.68 -2.01
N ASN A 127 9.29 27.39 -2.57
CA ASN A 127 8.04 28.00 -2.15
C ASN A 127 7.13 27.01 -1.40
N CYS A 128 6.67 27.44 -0.22
CA CYS A 128 5.58 26.80 0.52
C CYS A 128 4.25 27.38 0.04
N ILE A 129 3.23 26.53 -0.16
CA ILE A 129 1.87 26.95 -0.54
C ILE A 129 0.84 26.46 0.46
N SER A 130 -0.36 27.07 0.45
CA SER A 130 -1.49 26.54 1.22
C SER A 130 -2.02 25.24 0.60
N PRO A 131 -2.52 24.28 1.39
CA PRO A 131 -3.21 23.10 0.85
C PRO A 131 -4.36 23.42 -0.12
N SER A 132 -4.99 24.60 0.01
CA SER A 132 -6.06 25.04 -0.88
C SER A 132 -5.59 25.36 -2.31
N GLU A 133 -4.31 25.69 -2.48
CA GLU A 133 -3.69 26.02 -3.77
C GLU A 133 -3.19 24.78 -4.53
N THR A 134 -3.26 23.59 -3.90
CA THR A 134 -2.67 22.36 -4.45
C THR A 134 -3.28 21.90 -5.77
N ARG A 135 -4.47 22.39 -6.11
CA ARG A 135 -5.20 22.00 -7.32
C ARG A 135 -4.88 22.87 -8.54
N ASP A 136 -4.11 23.94 -8.34
CA ASP A 136 -3.82 24.90 -9.41
C ASP A 136 -2.83 24.35 -10.45
N GLN A 137 -2.14 23.25 -10.15
CA GLN A 137 -1.13 22.59 -11.01
C GLN A 137 -0.09 23.57 -11.56
N ARG A 138 0.26 24.57 -10.75
CA ARG A 138 1.17 25.63 -11.15
C ARG A 138 2.53 25.39 -10.52
N ASP A 139 3.54 25.30 -11.36
CA ASP A 139 4.93 25.33 -10.91
C ASP A 139 5.22 26.69 -10.24
N ARG A 140 5.64 26.63 -8.96
CA ARG A 140 6.10 27.77 -8.15
C ARG A 140 7.60 27.66 -7.83
N CYS A 141 8.26 26.61 -8.28
CA CYS A 141 9.59 26.18 -7.89
C CYS A 141 10.39 25.74 -9.14
N PRO A 142 10.74 26.67 -10.05
CA PRO A 142 11.32 26.35 -11.37
C PRO A 142 12.76 25.80 -11.33
N LYS A 143 13.28 25.46 -10.15
CA LYS A 143 14.60 24.87 -9.95
C LYS A 143 14.43 23.47 -9.32
N PRO A 144 15.40 22.57 -9.52
CA PRO A 144 15.39 21.28 -8.83
C PRO A 144 15.30 21.44 -7.30
N LEU A 145 14.61 20.50 -6.66
CA LEU A 145 14.55 20.35 -5.22
C LEU A 145 15.91 19.91 -4.68
N PHE A 146 16.53 18.88 -5.26
CA PHE A 146 17.82 18.39 -4.83
C PHE A 146 18.95 19.14 -5.55
N THR A 147 19.61 20.06 -4.83
CA THR A 147 20.80 20.76 -5.37
C THR A 147 22.08 19.97 -5.20
N TYR A 148 22.12 19.08 -4.22
CA TYR A 148 23.23 18.17 -3.97
C TYR A 148 22.74 16.94 -3.22
N VAL A 149 23.27 15.77 -3.61
CA VAL A 149 23.19 14.51 -2.86
C VAL A 149 24.58 13.86 -2.89
N ASN A 150 25.07 13.42 -1.74
CA ASN A 150 26.28 12.62 -1.64
C ASN A 150 25.99 11.18 -2.10
N GLU A 151 26.17 10.91 -3.39
CA GLU A 151 25.87 9.62 -4.00
C GLU A 151 26.74 8.45 -3.47
N LYS A 152 27.74 8.71 -2.63
CA LYS A 152 28.42 7.63 -1.88
C LYS A 152 27.45 6.86 -0.98
N LEU A 153 26.32 7.46 -0.58
CA LEU A 153 25.23 6.77 0.10
C LEU A 153 24.74 5.57 -0.73
N PHE A 154 24.67 5.69 -2.05
CA PHE A 154 24.15 4.64 -2.94
C PHE A 154 25.08 3.43 -3.08
N SER A 155 26.32 3.56 -2.64
CA SER A 155 27.25 2.43 -2.53
C SER A 155 27.05 1.61 -1.24
N LYS A 156 26.25 2.09 -0.28
CA LYS A 156 25.89 1.30 0.91
C LYS A 156 25.04 0.10 0.47
N PRO A 157 25.22 -1.10 1.06
CA PRO A 157 24.55 -2.32 0.58
C PRO A 157 23.03 -2.22 0.48
N THR A 158 22.36 -1.58 1.45
CA THR A 158 20.89 -1.47 1.45
C THR A 158 20.38 -0.50 0.38
N TYR A 159 21.08 0.61 0.14
CA TYR A 159 20.76 1.55 -0.94
C TYR A 159 20.99 0.92 -2.32
N ALA A 160 22.13 0.26 -2.52
CA ALA A 160 22.43 -0.40 -3.80
C ALA A 160 21.37 -1.46 -4.14
N ALA A 161 21.00 -2.31 -3.16
CA ALA A 161 19.98 -3.32 -3.36
C ALA A 161 18.60 -2.70 -3.63
N PHE A 162 18.25 -1.60 -2.95
CA PHE A 162 17.00 -0.89 -3.18
C PHE A 162 16.93 -0.23 -4.58
N ILE A 163 18.02 0.40 -5.02
CA ILE A 163 18.08 1.03 -6.35
C ILE A 163 17.97 -0.02 -7.46
N ASN A 164 18.58 -1.21 -7.28
CA ASN A 164 18.41 -2.31 -8.23
C ASN A 164 16.93 -2.69 -8.38
N LEU A 165 16.17 -2.76 -7.27
CA LEU A 165 14.73 -2.99 -7.33
C LEU A 165 14.00 -1.93 -8.15
N LEU A 166 14.27 -0.64 -7.90
CA LEU A 166 13.59 0.46 -8.61
C LEU A 166 13.75 0.37 -10.14
N ASN A 167 14.88 -0.15 -10.63
CA ASN A 167 15.16 -0.28 -12.05
C ASN A 167 14.31 -1.37 -12.76
N ASN A 168 13.68 -2.27 -12.00
CA ASN A 168 12.86 -3.35 -12.53
C ASN A 168 11.43 -2.90 -12.85
N TYR A 169 11.00 -1.78 -12.28
CA TYR A 169 9.61 -1.33 -12.35
C TYR A 169 9.40 -0.26 -13.41
N GLN A 170 8.40 -0.48 -14.25
CA GLN A 170 7.94 0.51 -15.22
C GLN A 170 6.76 1.29 -14.63
N ARG A 171 6.70 2.60 -14.89
CA ARG A 171 5.64 3.46 -14.33
C ARG A 171 4.21 3.17 -14.85
N ALA A 172 4.07 2.47 -15.97
CA ALA A 172 2.78 2.28 -16.64
C ALA A 172 2.08 1.04 -16.09
N THR A 173 0.91 1.25 -15.46
CA THR A 173 0.10 0.14 -14.92
C THR A 173 -0.69 -0.59 -16.01
N GLY A 174 -1.08 -1.85 -15.74
CA GLY A 174 -2.02 -2.59 -16.60
C GLY A 174 -1.35 -3.44 -17.68
N HIS A 175 -0.06 -3.72 -17.52
CA HIS A 175 0.63 -4.83 -18.16
C HIS A 175 1.04 -5.81 -17.05
N GLY A 176 0.70 -7.09 -17.19
CA GLY A 176 1.10 -8.11 -16.21
C GLY A 176 2.61 -8.05 -15.91
N GLU A 177 2.97 -7.99 -14.62
CA GLU A 177 4.37 -7.96 -14.20
C GLU A 177 4.93 -9.38 -14.26
N HIS A 178 5.86 -9.61 -15.20
CA HIS A 178 6.61 -10.85 -15.28
C HIS A 178 8.05 -10.62 -14.82
N PHE A 179 8.33 -10.91 -13.55
CA PHE A 179 9.69 -10.87 -13.04
C PHE A 179 10.51 -12.06 -13.54
N SER A 180 11.66 -11.74 -14.13
CA SER A 180 12.74 -12.65 -14.41
C SER A 180 13.32 -13.24 -13.13
N ALA A 181 14.07 -14.34 -13.26
CA ALA A 181 14.78 -14.95 -12.13
C ALA A 181 15.78 -13.97 -11.47
N GLN A 182 16.32 -13.01 -12.23
CA GLN A 182 17.21 -12.00 -11.70
C GLN A 182 16.44 -11.01 -10.81
N GLU A 183 15.30 -10.50 -11.27
CA GLU A 183 14.49 -9.53 -10.53
C GLU A 183 13.94 -10.14 -9.22
N LEU A 184 13.55 -11.41 -9.25
CA LEU A 184 13.19 -12.15 -8.03
C LEU A 184 14.40 -12.32 -7.08
N ALA A 185 15.60 -12.56 -7.60
CA ALA A 185 16.81 -12.64 -6.80
C ALA A 185 17.22 -11.29 -6.19
N GLU A 186 16.88 -10.17 -6.85
CA GLU A 186 17.09 -8.82 -6.34
C GLU A 186 16.14 -8.50 -5.17
N GLN A 187 14.88 -8.97 -5.19
CA GLN A 187 13.98 -8.90 -4.04
C GLN A 187 14.57 -9.63 -2.83
N ASP A 188 15.09 -10.84 -3.05
CA ASP A 188 15.74 -11.61 -1.99
C ASP A 188 17.05 -10.93 -1.52
N ALA A 189 17.80 -10.31 -2.42
CA ALA A 189 19.01 -9.57 -2.06
C ALA A 189 18.70 -8.37 -1.18
N PHE A 190 17.68 -7.58 -1.53
CA PHE A 190 17.24 -6.45 -0.72
C PHE A 190 16.82 -6.89 0.68
N LEU A 191 15.94 -7.90 0.79
CA LEU A 191 15.52 -8.42 2.10
C LEU A 191 16.71 -8.92 2.92
N ARG A 192 17.65 -9.64 2.31
CA ARG A 192 18.88 -10.08 2.99
C ARG A 192 19.72 -8.92 3.50
N GLU A 193 19.89 -7.85 2.72
CA GLU A 193 20.71 -6.70 3.15
C GLU A 193 20.03 -5.91 4.27
N ILE A 194 18.74 -5.61 4.17
CA ILE A 194 18.05 -4.82 5.21
C ILE A 194 17.96 -5.58 6.54
N MET A 195 17.80 -6.90 6.52
CA MET A 195 17.71 -7.70 7.75
C MET A 195 19.03 -7.74 8.55
N LYS A 196 20.18 -7.42 7.94
CA LYS A 196 21.45 -7.30 8.66
C LYS A 196 21.51 -6.07 9.56
N THR A 197 20.69 -5.06 9.28
CA THR A 197 20.73 -3.73 9.91
C THR A 197 20.17 -3.74 11.33
N ALA A 198 20.58 -2.77 12.14
CA ALA A 198 20.01 -2.58 13.48
C ALA A 198 18.51 -2.22 13.42
N VAL A 199 18.10 -1.49 12.38
CA VAL A 199 16.69 -1.09 12.14
C VAL A 199 15.77 -2.30 12.07
N MET A 200 16.07 -3.26 11.17
CA MET A 200 15.21 -4.44 11.00
C MET A 200 15.30 -5.40 12.19
N LYS A 201 16.44 -5.43 12.89
CA LYS A 201 16.60 -6.20 14.14
C LYS A 201 15.73 -5.64 15.26
N GLU A 202 15.66 -4.32 15.43
CA GLU A 202 14.74 -3.68 16.39
C GLU A 202 13.28 -4.03 16.07
N LEU A 203 12.88 -3.90 14.80
CA LEU A 203 11.53 -4.23 14.36
C LEU A 203 11.18 -5.71 14.61
N TYR A 204 12.02 -6.64 14.13
CA TYR A 204 11.79 -8.06 14.31
C TYR A 204 11.74 -8.44 15.79
N SER A 205 12.70 -7.98 16.59
CA SER A 205 12.77 -8.28 18.03
C SER A 205 11.52 -7.79 18.76
N PHE A 206 11.03 -6.61 18.42
CA PHE A 206 9.76 -6.08 18.92
C PHE A 206 8.57 -6.96 18.50
N LEU A 207 8.41 -7.25 17.21
CA LEU A 207 7.26 -8.02 16.71
C LEU A 207 7.27 -9.47 17.21
N HIS A 208 8.44 -10.07 17.38
CA HIS A 208 8.61 -11.37 18.02
C HIS A 208 8.17 -11.33 19.49
N HIS A 209 8.57 -10.29 20.25
CA HIS A 209 8.12 -10.11 21.63
C HIS A 209 6.59 -9.90 21.73
N GLN A 210 6.00 -9.29 20.71
CA GLN A 210 4.55 -9.12 20.56
C GLN A 210 3.84 -10.37 20.00
N ASN A 211 4.54 -11.52 19.96
CA ASN A 211 4.04 -12.81 19.43
C ASN A 211 3.48 -12.72 18.00
N ARG A 212 4.02 -11.83 17.16
CA ARG A 212 3.58 -11.67 15.76
C ARG A 212 4.28 -12.63 14.80
N TYR A 213 5.48 -13.06 15.16
CA TYR A 213 6.31 -13.98 14.39
C TYR A 213 7.05 -14.92 15.34
N GLY A 214 7.08 -16.21 15.02
CA GLY A 214 7.82 -17.20 15.79
C GLY A 214 9.29 -17.33 15.38
N SER A 215 9.68 -16.79 14.22
CA SER A 215 11.07 -16.80 13.76
C SER A 215 11.40 -15.67 12.78
N GLU A 216 12.69 -15.36 12.63
CA GLU A 216 13.16 -14.35 11.68
C GLU A 216 12.88 -14.76 10.23
N GLN A 217 12.99 -16.06 9.93
CA GLN A 217 12.67 -16.59 8.61
C GLN A 217 11.18 -16.44 8.27
N GLU A 218 10.29 -16.66 9.24
CA GLU A 218 8.86 -16.41 9.07
C GLU A 218 8.60 -14.93 8.77
N PHE A 219 9.24 -14.03 9.51
CA PHE A 219 9.13 -12.59 9.30
C PHE A 219 9.62 -12.18 7.90
N ILE A 220 10.79 -12.68 7.46
CA ILE A 220 11.33 -12.42 6.12
C ILE A 220 10.39 -12.92 5.02
N ASN A 221 9.84 -14.13 5.18
CA ASN A 221 8.89 -14.69 4.22
C ASN A 221 7.60 -13.86 4.17
N ASP A 222 7.14 -13.35 5.32
CA ASP A 222 5.96 -12.48 5.36
C ASP A 222 6.24 -11.13 4.73
N LEU A 223 7.39 -10.50 5.02
CA LEU A 223 7.81 -9.26 4.35
C LEU A 223 7.87 -9.44 2.83
N LYS A 224 8.40 -10.58 2.35
CA LYS A 224 8.47 -10.86 0.92
C LYS A 224 7.08 -10.87 0.29
N ASN A 225 6.14 -11.60 0.86
CA ASN A 225 4.78 -11.66 0.34
C ASN A 225 4.02 -10.34 0.54
N MET A 226 4.19 -9.68 1.68
CA MET A 226 3.54 -8.42 2.02
C MET A 226 3.86 -7.33 1.00
N TRP A 227 5.14 -7.20 0.62
CA TRP A 227 5.64 -6.12 -0.22
C TRP A 227 5.78 -6.47 -1.70
N PHE A 228 6.23 -7.69 -2.01
CA PHE A 228 6.53 -8.12 -3.39
C PHE A 228 5.51 -9.13 -3.93
N GLY A 229 4.57 -9.61 -3.12
CA GLY A 229 3.49 -10.44 -3.60
C GLY A 229 2.64 -9.66 -4.62
N LEU A 230 2.50 -10.23 -5.81
CA LEU A 230 1.76 -9.63 -6.92
C LEU A 230 0.26 -9.66 -6.67
N TYR A 231 -0.41 -8.57 -7.03
CA TYR A 231 -1.87 -8.45 -7.03
C TYR A 231 -2.36 -7.50 -8.12
N SER A 232 -3.64 -7.60 -8.46
CA SER A 232 -4.22 -6.97 -9.66
C SER A 232 -4.93 -5.64 -9.39
N ARG A 233 -4.28 -4.50 -9.64
CA ARG A 233 -4.89 -3.16 -9.58
C ARG A 233 -5.69 -2.79 -10.82
N GLY A 234 -5.40 -3.43 -11.95
CA GLY A 234 -6.08 -3.29 -13.24
C GLY A 234 -7.05 -4.44 -13.57
N ASN A 235 -7.32 -4.61 -14.86
CA ASN A 235 -8.10 -5.74 -15.39
C ASN A 235 -7.23 -6.98 -15.66
N GLU A 236 -5.91 -6.83 -15.70
CA GLU A 236 -4.96 -7.93 -15.86
C GLU A 236 -4.52 -8.49 -14.50
N GLU A 237 -4.25 -9.79 -14.44
CA GLU A 237 -3.83 -10.45 -13.21
C GLU A 237 -2.37 -10.14 -12.86
N GLY A 238 -2.10 -9.75 -11.60
CA GLY A 238 -0.73 -9.60 -11.08
C GLY A 238 0.06 -8.45 -11.71
N ASP A 239 -0.57 -7.29 -11.90
CA ASP A 239 0.05 -6.10 -12.52
C ASP A 239 0.71 -5.14 -11.52
N SER A 240 0.74 -5.47 -10.22
CA SER A 240 1.36 -4.58 -9.24
C SER A 240 1.78 -5.25 -7.93
N SER A 241 2.65 -4.58 -7.18
CA SER A 241 3.05 -4.94 -5.82
C SER A 241 3.03 -3.75 -4.85
N GLY A 242 3.10 -4.03 -3.54
CA GLY A 242 3.19 -2.98 -2.52
C GLY A 242 4.47 -2.16 -2.64
N PHE A 243 5.58 -2.81 -2.98
CA PHE A 243 6.86 -2.14 -3.20
C PHE A 243 6.79 -1.20 -4.39
N GLU A 244 6.34 -1.69 -5.54
CA GLU A 244 6.18 -0.88 -6.76
C GLU A 244 5.33 0.35 -6.45
N HIS A 245 4.14 0.16 -5.89
CA HIS A 245 3.23 1.25 -5.61
C HIS A 245 3.86 2.29 -4.69
N VAL A 246 4.35 1.88 -3.52
CA VAL A 246 4.83 2.84 -2.49
C VAL A 246 6.13 3.51 -2.90
N PHE A 247 7.13 2.73 -3.33
CA PHE A 247 8.49 3.20 -3.51
C PHE A 247 8.80 3.62 -4.95
N SER A 248 8.37 2.85 -5.96
CA SER A 248 8.62 3.18 -7.37
C SER A 248 7.65 4.22 -7.92
N GLY A 249 6.37 4.07 -7.58
CA GLY A 249 5.28 4.87 -8.11
C GLY A 249 4.69 4.34 -9.42
N GLU A 250 3.42 4.64 -9.64
CA GLU A 250 2.62 4.19 -10.77
C GLU A 250 1.84 5.36 -11.39
N VAL A 251 1.56 5.31 -12.68
CA VAL A 251 0.62 6.23 -13.33
C VAL A 251 -0.69 5.50 -13.64
N LYS A 252 -1.75 5.90 -12.95
CA LYS A 252 -3.10 5.34 -13.13
C LYS A 252 -4.10 6.42 -13.52
N LYS A 253 -4.78 6.23 -14.65
CA LYS A 253 -5.78 7.18 -15.20
C LYS A 253 -5.23 8.61 -15.33
N GLY A 254 -3.99 8.74 -15.78
CA GLY A 254 -3.32 10.04 -15.99
C GLY A 254 -2.92 10.76 -14.70
N LYS A 255 -2.83 10.05 -13.58
CA LYS A 255 -2.37 10.59 -12.29
C LYS A 255 -1.28 9.71 -11.70
N VAL A 256 -0.31 10.36 -11.06
CA VAL A 256 0.70 9.64 -10.26
C VAL A 256 0.06 9.13 -8.98
N THR A 257 0.16 7.82 -8.75
CA THR A 257 -0.29 7.14 -7.54
C THR A 257 0.90 6.46 -6.88
N GLY A 258 0.99 6.49 -5.55
CA GLY A 258 2.20 6.03 -4.87
C GLY A 258 3.35 7.03 -5.03
N PHE A 259 4.58 6.58 -5.27
CA PHE A 259 5.77 7.45 -5.41
C PHE A 259 6.01 8.31 -4.16
N HIS A 260 6.42 7.66 -3.07
CA HIS A 260 6.62 8.28 -1.74
C HIS A 260 8.07 8.21 -1.25
N ASN A 261 9.05 7.98 -2.13
CA ASN A 261 10.44 7.76 -1.76
C ASN A 261 11.40 8.79 -2.34
N TRP A 262 12.29 9.33 -1.49
CA TRP A 262 13.22 10.39 -1.90
C TRP A 262 14.33 9.91 -2.83
N ILE A 263 14.77 8.65 -2.73
CA ILE A 263 15.81 8.11 -3.61
C ILE A 263 15.25 8.05 -5.03
N ARG A 264 14.04 7.50 -5.19
CA ARG A 264 13.33 7.50 -6.48
C ARG A 264 13.12 8.92 -6.99
N PHE A 265 12.68 9.84 -6.13
CA PHE A 265 12.47 11.24 -6.52
C PHE A 265 13.75 11.88 -7.04
N TYR A 266 14.85 11.74 -6.29
CA TYR A 266 16.15 12.29 -6.66
C TYR A 266 16.66 11.74 -7.99
N LEU A 267 16.59 10.42 -8.18
CA LEU A 267 17.07 9.77 -9.41
C LEU A 267 16.25 10.25 -10.63
N GLU A 268 14.93 10.35 -10.50
CA GLU A 268 14.05 10.80 -11.59
C GLU A 268 14.17 12.32 -11.86
N GLU A 269 14.36 13.14 -10.82
CA GLU A 269 14.60 14.59 -10.98
C GLU A 269 15.94 14.83 -11.70
N LYS A 270 16.97 14.05 -11.36
CA LYS A 270 18.29 14.11 -12.01
C LYS A 270 18.22 13.76 -13.50
N GLU A 271 17.35 12.83 -13.89
CA GLU A 271 17.09 12.49 -15.30
C GLU A 271 16.12 13.48 -16.00
N GLY A 272 15.62 14.49 -15.28
CA GLY A 272 14.68 15.49 -15.82
C GLY A 272 13.25 14.96 -16.00
N LEU A 273 12.93 13.83 -15.39
CA LEU A 273 11.60 13.21 -15.44
C LEU A 273 10.70 13.71 -14.31
N VAL A 274 11.25 14.14 -13.18
CA VAL A 274 10.49 14.79 -12.10
C VAL A 274 10.75 16.29 -12.08
N ASP A 275 9.66 17.05 -11.98
CA ASP A 275 9.67 18.51 -11.83
C ASP A 275 8.94 18.90 -10.53
N TYR A 276 9.68 19.47 -9.57
CA TYR A 276 9.18 19.85 -8.25
C TYR A 276 8.42 21.19 -8.31
N TYR A 277 7.16 21.20 -7.89
CA TYR A 277 6.29 22.38 -8.06
C TYR A 277 6.21 23.25 -6.79
N SER A 278 6.12 22.64 -5.61
CA SER A 278 6.03 23.30 -4.30
C SER A 278 5.94 22.28 -3.16
N HIS A 279 6.01 22.76 -1.92
CA HIS A 279 5.66 21.96 -0.73
C HIS A 279 4.51 22.59 0.06
N ILE A 280 3.81 21.75 0.81
CA ILE A 280 2.76 22.16 1.76
C ILE A 280 3.13 21.86 3.21
N TYR A 281 4.16 21.03 3.42
CA TYR A 281 4.64 20.65 4.73
C TYR A 281 6.13 20.37 4.64
N ASP A 282 6.89 20.96 5.56
CA ASP A 282 8.32 20.76 5.78
C ASP A 282 8.50 20.44 7.27
N GLY A 283 9.15 19.32 7.57
CA GLY A 283 9.18 18.76 8.90
C GLY A 283 9.97 19.62 9.89
N PRO A 284 9.77 19.43 11.21
CA PRO A 284 10.50 20.19 12.23
C PRO A 284 11.94 19.68 12.46
N TRP A 285 12.41 18.66 11.74
CA TRP A 285 13.72 18.06 11.96
C TRP A 285 14.82 18.93 11.35
N ASP A 286 15.91 19.13 12.08
CA ASP A 286 17.06 19.92 11.63
C ASP A 286 18.13 19.09 10.88
N SER A 287 17.84 17.80 10.70
CA SER A 287 18.67 16.77 10.07
C SER A 287 17.76 15.63 9.58
N TYR A 288 18.35 14.58 9.01
CA TYR A 288 17.62 13.47 8.40
C TYR A 288 17.40 12.28 9.36
N PRO A 289 16.37 11.43 9.12
CA PRO A 289 15.32 11.64 8.13
C PRO A 289 14.39 12.80 8.48
N ASP A 290 14.04 13.59 7.47
CA ASP A 290 13.04 14.66 7.52
C ASP A 290 11.79 14.24 6.73
N VAL A 291 10.72 15.03 6.77
CA VAL A 291 9.47 14.76 6.04
C VAL A 291 9.06 15.96 5.22
N LEU A 292 8.92 15.76 3.90
CA LEU A 292 8.45 16.78 2.99
C LEU A 292 7.16 16.30 2.31
N ALA A 293 6.13 17.13 2.30
CA ALA A 293 4.93 16.90 1.50
C ALA A 293 4.88 17.88 0.34
N MET A 294 4.97 17.35 -0.87
CA MET A 294 5.27 18.12 -2.07
C MET A 294 4.33 17.82 -3.22
N GLN A 295 4.27 18.79 -4.13
CA GLN A 295 3.65 18.67 -5.43
C GLN A 295 4.73 18.50 -6.47
N PHE A 296 4.48 17.65 -7.46
CA PHE A 296 5.41 17.47 -8.55
C PHE A 296 4.71 16.95 -9.80
N ASN A 297 5.36 17.16 -10.93
CA ASN A 297 5.06 16.48 -12.16
C ASN A 297 6.07 15.34 -12.36
N TRP A 298 5.60 14.18 -12.82
CA TRP A 298 6.44 13.05 -13.23
C TRP A 298 6.12 12.69 -14.67
N ASP A 299 7.02 13.07 -15.58
CA ASP A 299 6.96 12.91 -17.02
C ASP A 299 5.57 13.20 -17.63
N GLY A 300 5.07 14.40 -17.37
CA GLY A 300 3.79 14.91 -17.83
C GLY A 300 2.62 14.63 -16.87
N TYR A 301 2.78 13.78 -15.86
CA TYR A 301 1.71 13.41 -14.93
C TYR A 301 1.82 14.14 -13.59
N TYR A 302 0.76 14.86 -13.24
CA TYR A 302 0.72 15.63 -12.00
C TYR A 302 0.40 14.78 -10.77
N LYS A 303 1.12 15.03 -9.67
CA LYS A 303 0.79 14.56 -8.32
C LYS A 303 0.42 15.75 -7.43
N GLU A 304 -0.84 15.78 -6.99
CA GLU A 304 -1.37 16.88 -6.16
C GLU A 304 -0.62 17.02 -4.83
N VAL A 305 -0.44 15.92 -4.09
CA VAL A 305 0.38 15.86 -2.88
C VAL A 305 1.00 14.47 -2.75
N GLY A 306 2.32 14.42 -2.57
CA GLY A 306 3.08 13.26 -2.13
C GLY A 306 3.94 13.59 -0.93
N SER A 307 3.75 12.88 0.17
CA SER A 307 4.66 12.94 1.31
C SER A 307 5.77 11.90 1.16
N ALA A 308 7.00 12.28 1.49
CA ALA A 308 8.15 11.40 1.50
C ALA A 308 9.01 11.67 2.72
N PHE A 309 9.64 10.63 3.25
CA PHE A 309 10.82 10.84 4.09
C PHE A 309 11.97 11.32 3.20
N ILE A 310 12.74 12.29 3.66
CA ILE A 310 13.96 12.74 3.00
C ILE A 310 15.17 12.25 3.77
N GLY A 311 16.11 11.60 3.10
CA GLY A 311 17.40 11.19 3.69
C GLY A 311 17.35 9.96 4.60
N SER A 312 16.20 9.32 4.76
CA SER A 312 16.05 7.99 5.36
C SER A 312 16.82 6.92 4.59
N SER A 313 17.25 5.87 5.27
CA SER A 313 17.67 4.64 4.59
C SER A 313 16.46 3.84 4.09
N PRO A 314 16.62 2.99 3.04
CA PRO A 314 15.55 2.13 2.55
C PRO A 314 14.93 1.25 3.65
N GLU A 315 15.77 0.67 4.51
CA GLU A 315 15.33 -0.19 5.62
C GLU A 315 14.50 0.56 6.66
N PHE A 316 14.75 1.86 6.89
CA PHE A 316 13.98 2.66 7.83
C PHE A 316 12.54 2.86 7.37
N GLU A 317 12.33 3.29 6.13
CA GLU A 317 10.99 3.48 5.58
C GLU A 317 10.25 2.14 5.51
N PHE A 318 10.92 1.10 5.01
CA PHE A 318 10.38 -0.26 4.91
C PHE A 318 9.97 -0.80 6.28
N ALA A 319 10.79 -0.57 7.32
CA ALA A 319 10.48 -0.98 8.69
C ALA A 319 9.25 -0.27 9.27
N LEU A 320 9.19 1.06 9.17
CA LEU A 320 8.07 1.83 9.72
C LEU A 320 6.75 1.52 9.03
N TYR A 321 6.76 1.36 7.70
CA TYR A 321 5.57 1.00 6.95
C TYR A 321 5.11 -0.42 7.26
N SER A 322 6.04 -1.38 7.39
CA SER A 322 5.73 -2.75 7.81
C SER A 322 5.14 -2.78 9.23
N LEU A 323 5.77 -2.08 10.19
CA LEU A 323 5.25 -1.94 11.55
C LEU A 323 3.81 -1.44 11.55
N CYS A 324 3.54 -0.35 10.82
CA CYS A 324 2.22 0.26 10.79
C CYS A 324 1.19 -0.61 10.07
N PHE A 325 1.59 -1.34 9.02
CA PHE A 325 0.72 -2.31 8.36
C PHE A 325 0.33 -3.47 9.28
N ILE A 326 1.29 -4.01 10.03
CA ILE A 326 1.07 -5.12 10.96
C ILE A 326 0.24 -4.66 12.17
N ALA A 327 0.54 -3.48 12.73
CA ALA A 327 -0.10 -3.01 13.96
C ALA A 327 -1.44 -2.29 13.72
N ARG A 328 -1.61 -1.62 12.58
CA ARG A 328 -2.74 -0.72 12.28
C ARG A 328 -3.18 -0.78 10.80
N PRO A 329 -3.47 -1.96 10.24
CA PRO A 329 -3.88 -2.06 8.83
C PRO A 329 -5.14 -1.20 8.57
N GLY A 330 -5.09 -0.36 7.52
CA GLY A 330 -6.20 0.52 7.14
C GLY A 330 -6.44 1.73 8.06
N LYS A 331 -5.70 1.84 9.17
CA LYS A 331 -5.87 2.87 10.20
C LYS A 331 -4.65 3.80 10.25
N VAL A 332 -4.84 4.97 10.87
CA VAL A 332 -3.72 5.87 11.14
C VAL A 332 -2.85 5.28 12.25
N CYS A 333 -1.57 5.14 11.96
CA CYS A 333 -0.52 4.64 12.84
C CYS A 333 0.29 5.84 13.36
N GLN A 334 0.17 6.13 14.66
CA GLN A 334 0.83 7.26 15.29
C GLN A 334 2.21 6.84 15.81
N LEU A 335 3.25 7.45 15.26
CA LEU A 335 4.67 7.22 15.52
C LEU A 335 5.28 8.41 16.28
N SER A 336 6.51 8.25 16.75
CA SER A 336 7.35 9.33 17.23
C SER A 336 8.73 9.18 16.61
N LEU A 337 9.27 10.26 16.05
CA LEU A 337 10.61 10.28 15.45
C LEU A 337 11.40 11.46 16.02
N GLY A 338 12.47 11.18 16.76
CA GLY A 338 13.30 12.23 17.36
C GLY A 338 12.52 13.14 18.32
N GLY A 339 11.46 12.61 18.95
CA GLY A 339 10.57 13.36 19.85
C GLY A 339 9.41 14.10 19.16
N TYR A 340 9.33 14.09 17.83
CA TYR A 340 8.23 14.71 17.09
C TYR A 340 7.16 13.68 16.70
N PRO A 341 5.87 14.03 16.84
CA PRO A 341 4.79 13.15 16.41
C PRO A 341 4.77 13.03 14.88
N LEU A 342 4.60 11.81 14.40
CA LEU A 342 4.38 11.53 12.98
C LEU A 342 3.23 10.54 12.83
N ALA A 343 2.50 10.60 11.73
CA ALA A 343 1.48 9.62 11.41
C ALA A 343 1.77 8.95 10.07
N VAL A 344 1.59 7.63 9.99
CA VAL A 344 1.62 6.85 8.76
C VAL A 344 0.24 6.24 8.55
N ARG A 345 -0.20 6.17 7.30
CA ARG A 345 -1.39 5.41 6.93
C ARG A 345 -0.99 4.32 5.94
N THR A 346 -1.41 3.10 6.23
CA THR A 346 -1.28 1.97 5.33
C THR A 346 -2.67 1.48 4.92
N TYR A 347 -2.77 0.91 3.72
CA TYR A 347 -3.99 0.24 3.25
C TYR A 347 -3.68 -1.19 2.87
N THR A 348 -4.65 -2.06 3.10
CA THR A 348 -4.62 -3.47 2.72
C THR A 348 -5.12 -3.65 1.30
N TRP A 349 -4.54 -4.61 0.60
CA TRP A 349 -5.11 -5.11 -0.63
C TRP A 349 -6.12 -6.21 -0.32
N ASP A 350 -7.41 -5.90 -0.38
CA ASP A 350 -8.44 -6.81 0.15
C ASP A 350 -8.96 -7.86 -0.86
N LYS A 351 -8.62 -7.75 -2.15
CA LYS A 351 -9.17 -8.62 -3.20
C LYS A 351 -8.51 -10.00 -3.31
N SER A 352 -7.32 -10.16 -2.75
CA SER A 352 -6.61 -11.45 -2.68
C SER A 352 -6.00 -11.64 -1.29
N THR A 353 -5.49 -12.83 -1.03
CA THR A 353 -4.75 -13.18 0.19
C THR A 353 -3.57 -14.07 -0.16
N TYR A 354 -2.62 -14.18 0.76
CA TYR A 354 -1.54 -15.16 0.70
C TYR A 354 -1.43 -15.92 2.01
N GLY A 355 -0.93 -17.17 1.94
CA GLY A 355 -0.80 -18.05 3.09
C GLY A 355 -2.11 -18.20 3.87
N ASN A 356 -2.06 -17.98 5.19
CA ASN A 356 -3.19 -18.13 6.10
C ASN A 356 -4.13 -16.90 6.10
N GLY A 357 -4.54 -16.43 4.92
CA GLY A 357 -5.45 -15.29 4.79
C GLY A 357 -4.80 -13.91 4.99
N LYS A 358 -3.46 -13.82 5.02
CA LYS A 358 -2.74 -12.54 5.14
C LYS A 358 -2.96 -11.68 3.89
N LYS A 359 -2.83 -10.36 4.06
CA LYS A 359 -3.10 -9.36 3.02
C LYS A 359 -1.83 -8.65 2.62
N HIS A 360 -1.71 -8.31 1.34
CA HIS A 360 -0.62 -7.49 0.82
C HIS A 360 -0.80 -6.04 1.25
N ILE A 361 0.31 -5.30 1.34
CA ILE A 361 0.24 -3.85 1.50
C ILE A 361 -0.12 -3.23 0.15
N ALA A 362 -1.21 -2.47 0.12
CA ALA A 362 -1.63 -1.74 -1.06
C ALA A 362 -0.90 -0.40 -1.15
N THR A 363 -0.89 0.37 -0.07
CA THR A 363 -0.15 1.64 -0.04
C THR A 363 0.29 1.96 1.36
N ALA A 364 1.31 2.78 1.47
CA ALA A 364 1.84 3.34 2.70
C ALA A 364 2.33 4.74 2.38
N TYR A 365 1.92 5.71 3.20
CA TYR A 365 2.41 7.07 3.08
C TYR A 365 2.31 7.78 4.43
N ILE A 366 3.09 8.85 4.56
CA ILE A 366 3.09 9.70 5.73
C ILE A 366 1.87 10.62 5.66
N VAL A 367 1.10 10.70 6.75
CA VAL A 367 -0.02 11.63 6.85
C VAL A 367 0.54 13.02 7.17
N SER A 368 0.74 13.83 6.13
CA SER A 368 1.05 15.24 6.25
C SER A 368 -0.25 16.04 6.22
N SER A 369 -0.73 16.47 7.39
CA SER A 369 -1.71 17.56 7.48
C SER A 369 -0.95 18.85 7.76
N ALA A 370 -1.05 19.82 6.86
CA ALA A 370 -0.65 21.19 7.14
C ALA A 370 -1.61 21.85 8.15
#